data_AF-A0ABD5VY72-F1
#
_entry.id   AF-A0ABD5VY72-F1
#
_cell.length_a   1.000
_cell.length_b   1.000
_cell.length_c   1.000
_cell.angle_alpha   90.00
_cell.angle_beta   90.00
_cell.angle_gamma   90.00
#
_symmetry.space_group_name_H-M   'P 1'
#
loop_
_entity.id
_entity.type
_entity.pdbx_description
1 polymer ?
#
loop_
_entity_poly.entity_id
_entity_poly.type
_entity_poly.pdbx_seq_one_letter_code
_entity_poly.pdbx_strand_id
1 'polypeptide(L)' 'MNEENLDEFVRENSEMLSRVLACGNEEARAYALALLANCEALDSVEDVEEQLGRIKLELA' A
#
# COMPACT_ATOMS: atom_id res chain seq x y z
N MET A 1 11.36 -13.31 5.47
CA MET A 1 10.97 -11.98 5.96
C MET A 1 10.35 -12.18 7.32
N ASN A 2 10.93 -11.57 8.33
CA ASN A 2 10.39 -11.42 9.68
C ASN A 2 9.60 -10.11 9.73
N GLU A 3 8.60 -10.01 10.61
CA GLU A 3 7.64 -8.90 10.67
C GLU A 3 8.32 -7.52 10.73
N GLU A 4 9.39 -7.36 11.52
CA GLU A 4 10.21 -6.13 11.57
C GLU A 4 10.77 -5.71 10.20
N ASN A 5 11.16 -6.69 9.36
CA ASN A 5 11.69 -6.41 8.01
C ASN A 5 10.56 -6.03 7.03
N LEU A 6 9.32 -6.45 7.29
CA LEU A 6 8.17 -6.09 6.48
C LEU A 6 7.75 -4.64 6.73
N ASP A 7 7.73 -4.22 7.98
CA ASP A 7 7.41 -2.85 8.35
C ASP A 7 8.43 -1.84 7.81
N GLU A 8 9.73 -2.19 7.90
CA GLU A 8 10.80 -1.40 7.29
C GLU A 8 10.64 -1.33 5.77
N PHE A 9 10.38 -2.46 5.12
CA PHE A 9 10.18 -2.50 3.68
C PHE A 9 9.01 -1.64 3.22
N VAL A 10 7.85 -1.75 3.88
CA VAL A 10 6.66 -0.97 3.55
C VAL A 10 6.91 0.53 3.71
N ARG A 11 7.60 0.93 4.78
CA ARG A 11 7.95 2.33 5.06
C ARG A 11 8.91 2.90 4.01
N GLU A 12 9.97 2.18 3.69
CA GLU A 12 10.97 2.60 2.69
C GLU A 12 10.43 2.65 1.26
N ASN A 13 9.42 1.83 0.95
CA ASN A 13 8.88 1.68 -0.40
C ASN A 13 7.45 2.22 -0.54
N SER A 14 6.99 3.04 0.40
CA SER A 14 5.62 3.59 0.43
C SER A 14 5.23 4.30 -0.87
N GLU A 15 6.10 5.14 -1.44
CA GLU A 15 5.85 5.82 -2.72
C GLU A 15 5.68 4.83 -3.89
N MET A 16 6.54 3.80 -3.95
CA MET A 16 6.42 2.74 -4.95
C MET A 16 5.09 2.00 -4.80
N LEU A 17 4.71 1.64 -3.57
CA LEU A 17 3.46 0.93 -3.29
C LEU A 17 2.24 1.77 -3.67
N SER A 18 2.22 3.07 -3.37
CA SER A 18 1.14 3.98 -3.80
C SER A 18 1.03 4.04 -5.33
N ARG A 19 2.16 4.06 -6.05
CA ARG A 19 2.16 4.04 -7.52
C ARG A 19 1.68 2.69 -8.08
N VAL A 20 2.02 1.59 -7.43
CA VAL A 20 1.52 0.24 -7.79
C VAL A 20 0.00 0.16 -7.56
N LEU A 21 -0.50 0.73 -6.47
CA LEU A 21 -1.95 0.80 -6.21
C LEU A 21 -2.70 1.64 -7.27
N ALA A 22 -2.09 2.74 -7.71
CA ALA A 22 -2.69 3.63 -8.71
C ALA A 22 -2.69 3.06 -10.13
N CYS A 23 -1.55 2.52 -10.57
CA CYS A 23 -1.31 2.22 -11.98
C CYS A 23 -1.08 0.72 -12.26
N GLY A 24 -0.96 -0.10 -11.23
CA GLY A 24 -0.70 -1.54 -11.36
C GLY A 24 -1.89 -2.30 -11.93
N ASN A 25 -1.58 -3.45 -12.55
CA ASN A 25 -2.61 -4.42 -12.89
C ASN A 25 -3.23 -5.04 -11.62
N GLU A 26 -4.30 -5.82 -11.77
CA GLU A 26 -5.03 -6.39 -10.65
C GLU A 26 -4.16 -7.19 -9.69
N GLU A 27 -3.27 -8.03 -10.22
CA GLU A 27 -2.35 -8.86 -9.43
C GLU A 27 -1.36 -8.01 -8.63
N ALA A 28 -0.73 -7.02 -9.26
CA ALA A 28 0.23 -6.13 -8.59
C ALA A 28 -0.43 -5.33 -7.45
N ARG A 29 -1.68 -4.86 -7.66
CA ARG A 29 -2.45 -4.16 -6.62
C ARG A 29 -2.80 -5.08 -5.46
N ALA A 30 -3.21 -6.32 -5.74
CA ALA A 30 -3.50 -7.31 -4.71
C ALA A 30 -2.28 -7.61 -3.83
N TYR A 31 -1.09 -7.74 -4.43
CA TYR A 31 0.16 -7.90 -3.69
C TYR A 31 0.51 -6.68 -2.83
N ALA A 32 0.38 -5.46 -3.36
CA ALA A 32 0.62 -4.25 -2.59
C ALA A 32 -0.31 -4.14 -1.37
N LEU A 33 -1.60 -4.46 -1.56
CA LEU A 33 -2.57 -4.50 -0.46
C LEU A 33 -2.24 -5.58 0.57
N ALA A 34 -1.81 -6.78 0.14
CA ALA A 34 -1.41 -7.84 1.05
C ALA A 34 -0.20 -7.44 1.92
N LEU A 35 0.79 -6.76 1.33
CA LEU A 35 1.95 -6.25 2.08
C LEU A 35 1.52 -5.20 3.12
N LEU A 36 0.67 -4.25 2.72
CA LEU A 36 0.17 -3.20 3.61
C LEU A 36 -0.68 -3.77 4.75
N ALA A 37 -1.50 -4.78 4.49
CA ALA A 37 -2.37 -5.41 5.49
C ALA A 37 -1.61 -6.26 6.53
N ASN A 38 -0.38 -6.67 6.24
CA ASN A 38 0.45 -7.48 7.14
C ASN A 38 1.57 -6.66 7.82
N CYS A 39 1.62 -5.35 7.58
CA CYS A 39 2.51 -4.42 8.28
C CYS A 39 1.88 -4.04 9.61
N GLU A 40 2.61 -4.04 10.73
CA GLU A 40 2.07 -3.63 12.05
C GLU A 40 2.15 -2.11 12.28
N ALA A 41 2.77 -1.35 11.37
CA ALA A 41 2.80 0.12 11.39
C ALA A 41 1.44 0.78 11.06
N LEU A 42 0.33 0.11 11.39
CA LEU A 42 -1.07 0.42 11.08
C LEU A 42 -1.69 1.45 12.04
N ASP A 43 -1.03 2.59 12.21
CA ASP A 43 -1.77 3.85 12.33
C ASP A 43 -2.33 4.30 10.96
N SER A 44 -2.07 3.52 9.91
CA SER A 44 -2.14 3.90 8.49
C SER A 44 -3.18 3.14 7.66
N VAL A 45 -4.07 2.30 8.22
CA VAL A 45 -5.19 1.72 7.45
C VAL A 45 -6.05 2.83 6.88
N GLU A 46 -6.40 3.82 7.71
CA GLU A 46 -7.17 4.99 7.29
C GLU A 46 -6.42 5.80 6.22
N ASP A 47 -5.10 5.95 6.34
CA ASP A 47 -4.27 6.61 5.33
C ASP A 47 -4.23 5.85 3.99
N VAL A 48 -4.19 4.51 4.04
CA VAL A 48 -4.22 3.65 2.84
C VAL A 48 -5.60 3.71 2.19
N GLU A 49 -6.68 3.68 2.98
CA GLU A 49 -8.04 3.83 2.48
C GLU A 49 -8.30 5.24 1.92
N GLU A 50 -7.76 6.28 2.55
CA GLU A 50 -7.82 7.66 2.06
C GLU A 50 -7.06 7.80 0.75
N GLN A 51 -5.81 7.32 0.67
CA GLN A 51 -5.01 7.37 -0.54
C GLN A 51 -5.66 6.57 -1.68
N LEU A 52 -6.24 5.40 -1.39
CA LEU A 52 -7.02 4.62 -2.36
C LEU A 52 -8.26 5.39 -2.82
N GLY A 53 -8.94 6.09 -1.92
CA GLY A 53 -10.07 6.96 -2.23
C GLY A 53 -9.69 8.09 -3.18
N ARG A 54 -8.55 8.77 -2.93
CA ARG A 54 -8.02 9.84 -3.78
C ARG A 54 -7.66 9.33 -5.18
N ILE A 55 -6.95 8.21 -5.26
CA ILE A 55 -6.61 7.56 -6.54
C ILE A 55 -7.86 7.22 -7.35
N LYS A 56 -8.90 6.66 -6.71
CA LYS A 56 -10.17 6.34 -7.37
C LYS A 56 -10.89 7.57 -7.90
N LEU A 57 -10.75 8.73 -7.25
CA LEU A 57 -11.31 10.01 -7.70
C LEU A 57 -10.51 10.63 -8.85
N GLU A 58 -9.18 10.53 -8.86
CA GLU A 58 -8.33 11.04 -9.95
C GLU A 58 -8.46 10.25 -11.25
N LEU A 59 -8.84 8.97 -11.16
CA LEU A 59 -9.07 8.09 -12.30
C LEU A 59 -10.49 8.19 -12.90
N ALA A 60 -11.40 8.96 -12.29
CA ALA A 60 -12.79 9.16 -12.72
C ALA A 60 -12.95 10.41 -13.60
#